data_AF-A0A1L3SZX4-F1
#
_entry.id   AF-A0A1L3SZX4-F1
#
_cell.length_a   1.000
_cell.length_b   1.000
_cell.length_c   1.000
_cell.angle_alpha   90.00
_cell.angle_beta   90.00
_cell.angle_gamma   90.00
#
_symmetry.space_group_name_H-M   'P 1'
#
loop_
_entity.id
_entity.type
_entity.pdbx_description
1 polymer ?
#
loop_
_entity_poly.entity_id
_entity_poly.type
_entity_poly.pdbx_seq_one_letter_code
_entity_poly.pdbx_strand_id
1 'polypeptide(L)'
;MNVMPEIDVELEFDEEILEQGELISDKLNMLRLEQYPPDALKGLRRFSSAEVAEFLGVTQNHIKKLHLEGKGPAPDVSSSGRRSYTAQQMLELRHYLDKHGRSDFKRYVPQRRLGEPLQVISVVNFKGGSGKTTTAAHLAQYLALTGHRVLVIDLDPQASLSALHGVQPELDKNLSLYEALRYDEYRKSIKEVIRPTNFPGLDIVPANLELQEYEYETPLAASNRNSPEGRLFFTRISTALSEVDDRYDVVVIDCPPQLGYLTLTSLTASTSVLITVHPQMLDVMSMSQFLLMLGGILQSIKEAGATVRLKWFRYLVTRYEPTDGPQAQMVGFLQALFNKRMLKNQMLKSTAVSDAGITKQTLYEVEKSQFTRTTYERAIESLNAVNAEIVSLVHKAWGRR
;
A
#
# COMPACT_ATOMS: atom_id res chain seq x y z
N MET A 1 4.45 55.19 -41.92
CA MET A 1 5.03 54.11 -41.10
C MET A 1 4.01 52.99 -41.09
N ASN A 2 4.33 51.86 -41.72
CA ASN A 2 3.48 50.68 -41.74
C ASN A 2 3.42 50.10 -40.33
N VAL A 3 2.21 50.04 -39.77
CA VAL A 3 1.90 49.19 -38.62
C VAL A 3 1.80 47.78 -39.19
N MET A 4 2.74 46.90 -38.84
CA MET A 4 2.59 45.48 -39.12
C MET A 4 1.45 44.95 -38.23
N PRO A 5 0.51 44.15 -38.75
CA PRO A 5 -0.43 43.45 -37.92
C PRO A 5 0.34 42.37 -37.14
N GLU A 6 0.21 42.36 -35.82
CA GLU A 6 0.52 41.18 -35.02
C GLU A 6 -0.38 40.06 -35.55
N ILE A 7 0.25 39.07 -36.20
CA ILE A 7 -0.40 37.83 -36.56
C ILE A 7 -0.48 37.06 -35.24
N ASP A 8 -1.62 37.15 -34.57
CA ASP A 8 -2.00 36.17 -33.55
C ASP A 8 -2.09 34.83 -34.30
N VAL A 9 -1.05 34.03 -34.19
CA VAL A 9 -1.10 32.64 -34.61
C VAL A 9 -1.96 31.98 -33.54
N GLU A 10 -3.25 31.76 -33.83
CA GLU A 10 -4.10 30.88 -33.03
C GLU A 10 -3.38 29.52 -32.94
N LEU A 11 -2.67 29.30 -31.83
CA LEU A 11 -2.14 27.99 -31.48
C LEU A 11 -3.34 27.04 -31.40
N GLU A 12 -3.22 25.87 -32.02
CA GLU A 12 -4.24 24.83 -31.86
C GLU A 12 -4.33 24.49 -30.36
N PHE A 13 -5.55 24.24 -29.87
CA PHE A 13 -5.81 24.09 -28.43
C PHE A 13 -4.95 22.99 -27.77
N ASP A 14 -4.57 21.96 -28.51
CA ASP A 14 -3.66 20.91 -28.06
C ASP A 14 -2.23 21.41 -27.84
N GLU A 15 -1.70 22.26 -28.71
CA GLU A 15 -0.38 22.90 -28.55
C GLU A 15 -0.36 23.83 -27.33
N GLU A 16 -1.42 24.64 -27.15
CA GLU A 16 -1.53 25.56 -26.01
C GLU A 16 -1.60 24.79 -24.67
N ILE A 17 -2.37 23.71 -24.61
CA ILE A 17 -2.48 22.88 -23.39
C ILE A 17 -1.17 22.16 -23.07
N LEU A 18 -0.44 21.69 -24.09
CA LEU A 18 0.88 21.08 -23.89
C LEU A 18 1.89 22.10 -23.35
N GLU A 19 1.97 23.29 -23.94
CA GLU A 19 2.87 24.36 -23.49
C GLU A 19 2.55 24.81 -22.05
N GLN A 20 1.27 24.98 -21.73
CA GLN A 20 0.83 25.29 -20.37
C GLN A 20 1.19 24.17 -19.38
N GLY A 21 1.05 22.91 -19.79
CA GLY A 21 1.45 21.74 -19.00
C GLY A 21 2.95 21.70 -18.69
N GLU A 22 3.79 21.94 -19.70
CA GLU A 22 5.25 22.03 -19.54
C GLU A 22 5.65 23.17 -18.61
N LEU A 23 5.07 24.36 -18.78
CA LEU A 23 5.35 25.53 -17.93
C LEU A 23 5.02 25.28 -16.45
N ILE A 24 3.88 24.63 -16.17
CA ILE A 24 3.48 24.27 -14.80
C ILE A 24 4.47 23.25 -14.23
N SER A 25 4.83 22.23 -14.99
CA SER A 25 5.78 21.19 -14.60
C SER A 25 7.16 21.79 -14.23
N ASP A 26 7.67 22.69 -15.06
CA ASP A 26 8.95 23.37 -14.84
C ASP A 26 8.93 24.24 -13.58
N LYS A 27 7.85 24.99 -13.33
CA LYS A 27 7.70 25.78 -12.11
C LYS A 27 7.62 24.90 -10.86
N LEU A 28 6.91 23.77 -10.92
CA LEU A 28 6.85 22.81 -9.82
C LEU A 28 8.23 22.20 -9.54
N ASN A 29 9.03 21.90 -10.59
CA ASN A 29 10.40 21.44 -10.45
C ASN A 29 11.35 22.49 -9.85
N MET A 30 11.19 23.77 -10.18
CA MET A 30 11.97 24.83 -9.53
C MET A 30 11.62 24.96 -8.03
N LEU A 31 10.33 24.97 -7.68
CA LEU A 31 9.89 24.98 -6.28
C LEU A 31 10.39 23.75 -5.50
N ARG A 32 10.53 22.60 -6.16
CA ARG A 32 11.16 21.39 -5.58
C ARG A 32 12.60 21.67 -5.18
N LEU A 33 13.44 22.19 -6.07
CA LEU A 33 14.85 22.43 -5.77
C LEU A 33 15.05 23.38 -4.58
N GLU A 34 14.12 24.32 -4.40
CA GLU A 34 14.12 25.25 -3.27
C GLU A 34 13.67 24.61 -1.94
N GLN A 35 12.68 23.71 -1.97
CA GLN A 35 12.09 23.13 -0.75
C GLN A 35 12.66 21.75 -0.37
N TYR A 36 13.11 20.95 -1.34
CA TYR A 36 13.56 19.56 -1.19
C TYR A 36 14.69 19.24 -2.19
N PRO A 37 15.96 19.24 -1.75
CA PRO A 37 17.09 18.87 -2.59
C PRO A 37 16.90 17.49 -3.25
N PRO A 38 17.41 17.27 -4.47
CA PRO A 38 17.18 16.04 -5.23
C PRO A 38 17.63 14.76 -4.52
N ASP A 39 18.58 14.85 -3.58
CA ASP A 39 19.10 13.72 -2.78
C ASP A 39 18.40 13.54 -1.42
N ALA A 40 17.33 14.29 -1.13
CA ALA A 40 16.63 14.23 0.14
C ALA A 40 15.84 12.91 0.29
N LEU A 41 16.49 11.89 0.85
CA LEU A 41 15.84 10.62 1.17
C LEU A 41 14.91 10.79 2.38
N LYS A 42 13.69 10.27 2.26
CA LYS A 42 12.74 10.21 3.37
C LYS A 42 13.35 9.38 4.51
N GLY A 43 13.49 9.97 5.69
CA GLY A 43 13.95 9.28 6.89
C GLY A 43 12.85 8.46 7.57
N LEU A 44 13.21 7.60 8.51
CA LEU A 44 12.28 6.94 9.43
C LEU A 44 12.66 7.23 10.87
N ARG A 45 11.67 7.53 11.71
CA ARG A 45 11.90 7.80 13.13
C ARG A 45 12.49 6.60 13.87
N ARG A 46 12.96 6.85 15.10
CA ARG A 46 13.37 5.79 16.01
C ARG A 46 12.18 5.25 16.79
N PHE A 47 12.28 3.99 17.18
CA PHE A 47 11.27 3.26 17.94
C PHE A 47 11.73 3.07 19.37
N SER A 48 10.82 3.33 20.32
CA SER A 48 11.07 3.09 21.74
C SER A 48 11.17 1.60 22.03
N SER A 49 11.84 1.24 23.13
CA SER A 49 11.92 -0.17 23.57
C SER A 49 10.55 -0.85 23.72
N ALA A 50 9.50 -0.08 24.03
CA ALA A 50 8.12 -0.56 24.11
C ALA A 50 7.59 -1.03 22.74
N GLU A 51 7.75 -0.19 21.72
CA GLU A 51 7.32 -0.50 20.36
C GLU A 51 8.14 -1.64 19.77
N VAL A 52 9.46 -1.64 20.00
CA VAL A 52 10.34 -2.73 19.57
C VAL A 52 9.89 -4.06 20.17
N ALA A 53 9.57 -4.07 21.46
CA ALA A 53 9.06 -5.26 22.13
C ALA A 53 7.72 -5.74 21.55
N GLU A 54 6.80 -4.81 21.25
CA GLU A 54 5.52 -5.10 20.60
C GLU A 54 5.70 -5.74 19.21
N PHE A 55 6.46 -5.10 18.32
CA PHE A 55 6.69 -5.60 16.95
C PHE A 55 7.45 -6.93 16.91
N LEU A 56 8.37 -7.17 17.86
CA LEU A 56 9.09 -8.44 17.99
C LEU A 56 8.28 -9.51 18.73
N GLY A 57 7.18 -9.13 19.38
CA GLY A 57 6.37 -10.02 20.22
C GLY A 57 7.15 -10.56 21.43
N VAL A 58 7.96 -9.72 22.08
CA VAL A 58 8.73 -10.03 23.29
C VAL A 58 8.43 -8.99 24.38
N THR A 59 8.99 -9.16 25.57
CA THR A 59 8.85 -8.17 26.64
C THR A 59 9.96 -7.12 26.56
N GLN A 60 9.67 -5.89 27.01
CA GLN A 60 10.67 -4.81 27.09
C GLN A 60 11.87 -5.21 27.97
N ASN A 61 11.61 -5.96 29.05
CA ASN A 61 12.65 -6.49 29.93
C ASN A 61 13.59 -7.45 29.21
N HIS A 62 13.07 -8.27 28.28
CA HIS A 62 13.91 -9.16 27.49
C HIS A 62 14.85 -8.37 26.57
N ILE A 63 14.35 -7.34 25.89
CA ILE A 63 15.18 -6.46 25.05
C ILE A 63 16.25 -5.74 25.89
N LYS A 64 15.86 -5.20 27.04
CA LYS A 64 16.81 -4.57 27.98
C LYS A 64 17.90 -5.55 28.42
N LYS A 65 17.53 -6.79 28.75
CA LYS A 65 18.47 -7.83 29.16
C LYS A 65 19.46 -8.18 28.06
N LEU A 66 19.00 -8.35 26.81
CA LEU A 66 19.87 -8.62 25.67
C LEU A 66 20.93 -7.52 25.50
N HIS A 67 20.50 -6.26 25.53
CA HIS A 67 21.43 -5.14 25.44
C HIS A 67 22.44 -5.10 26.59
N LEU A 68 22.01 -5.34 27.85
CA LEU A 68 22.93 -5.37 29.01
C LEU A 68 23.95 -6.52 28.92
N GLU A 69 23.58 -7.62 28.27
CA GLU A 69 24.46 -8.75 27.97
C GLU A 69 25.33 -8.53 26.72
N GLY A 70 25.26 -7.35 26.08
CA GLY A 70 26.00 -7.05 24.85
C GLY A 70 25.53 -7.86 23.63
N LYS A 71 24.28 -8.32 23.62
CA LYS A 71 23.69 -9.18 22.58
C LYS A 71 22.76 -8.39 21.66
N GLY A 72 22.90 -8.61 20.36
CA GLY A 72 22.14 -7.90 19.33
C GLY A 72 22.66 -6.48 19.08
N PRO A 73 21.91 -5.65 18.32
CA PRO A 73 22.35 -4.30 17.99
C PRO A 73 22.31 -3.35 19.19
N ALA A 74 23.26 -2.40 19.21
CA ALA A 74 23.33 -1.38 20.25
C ALA A 74 22.25 -0.30 20.04
N PRO A 75 21.33 -0.08 20.99
CA PRO A 75 20.39 1.02 20.94
C PRO A 75 21.10 2.36 21.07
N ASP A 76 20.42 3.40 20.60
CA ASP A 76 20.71 4.76 21.01
C ASP A 76 20.13 5.00 22.42
N VAL A 77 20.94 5.57 23.30
CA VAL A 77 20.60 5.80 24.71
C VAL A 77 20.62 7.29 24.99
N SER A 78 19.46 7.85 25.33
CA SER A 78 19.36 9.25 25.72
C SER A 78 20.10 9.53 27.04
N SER A 79 20.36 10.81 27.31
CA SER A 79 20.88 11.27 28.61
C SER A 79 20.01 10.85 29.81
N SER A 80 18.71 10.67 29.58
CA SER A 80 17.74 10.14 30.57
C SER A 80 17.71 8.60 30.68
N GLY A 81 18.58 7.89 29.95
CA GLY A 81 18.67 6.43 29.95
C GLY A 81 17.59 5.71 29.15
N ARG A 82 16.80 6.44 28.35
CA ARG A 82 15.77 5.86 27.46
C ARG A 82 16.45 5.28 26.22
N ARG A 83 16.05 4.06 25.85
CA ARG A 83 16.60 3.33 24.70
C ARG A 83 15.68 3.44 23.49
N SER A 84 16.27 3.74 22.35
CA SER A 84 15.59 3.78 21.05
C SER A 84 16.37 3.00 19.99
N TYR A 85 15.65 2.46 19.01
CA TYR A 85 16.20 1.62 17.96
C TYR A 85 15.74 2.13 16.59
N THR A 86 16.58 1.96 15.57
CA THR A 86 16.14 2.13 14.18
C THR A 86 15.35 0.88 13.73
N ALA A 87 14.54 1.00 12.67
CA ALA A 87 13.86 -0.16 12.09
C ALA A 87 14.85 -1.24 11.59
N GLN A 88 16.04 -0.84 11.14
CA GLN A 88 17.09 -1.77 10.73
C GLN A 88 17.60 -2.59 11.93
N GLN A 89 17.83 -1.93 13.07
CA GLN A 89 18.19 -2.61 14.31
C GLN A 89 17.07 -3.54 14.81
N MET A 90 15.80 -3.17 14.60
CA MET A 90 14.68 -4.07 14.92
C MET A 90 14.74 -5.36 14.08
N LEU A 91 15.05 -5.26 12.79
CA LEU A 91 15.21 -6.42 11.91
C LEU A 91 16.41 -7.29 12.32
N GLU A 92 17.56 -6.68 12.62
CA GLU A 92 18.75 -7.40 13.12
C GLU A 92 18.45 -8.13 14.44
N LEU A 93 17.76 -7.47 15.37
CA LEU A 93 17.34 -8.05 16.63
C LEU A 93 16.35 -9.19 16.44
N ARG A 94 15.45 -9.10 15.45
CA ARG A 94 14.54 -10.19 15.06
C ARG A 94 15.31 -11.42 14.59
N HIS A 95 16.28 -11.25 13.70
CA HIS A 95 17.13 -12.35 13.24
C HIS A 95 17.97 -12.94 14.36
N TYR A 96 18.50 -12.11 15.26
CA TYR A 96 19.20 -12.56 16.44
C TYR A 96 18.30 -13.44 17.33
N LEU A 97 17.07 -12.99 17.60
CA LEU A 97 16.08 -13.74 18.39
C LEU A 97 15.67 -15.05 17.71
N ASP A 98 15.55 -15.08 16.38
CA ASP A 98 15.23 -16.30 15.63
C ASP A 98 16.35 -17.35 15.71
N LYS A 99 17.61 -16.90 15.65
CA LYS A 99 18.79 -17.77 15.71
C LYS A 99 19.11 -18.28 17.12
N HIS A 100 18.88 -17.46 18.15
CA HIS A 100 19.31 -17.72 19.53
C HIS A 100 18.15 -17.94 20.52
N GLY A 101 16.91 -17.75 20.07
CA GLY A 101 15.71 -18.00 20.87
C GLY A 101 15.39 -19.49 21.00
N ARG A 102 14.37 -19.81 21.78
CA ARG A 102 13.86 -21.19 21.89
C ARG A 102 13.11 -21.54 20.61
N SER A 103 13.80 -22.20 19.68
CA SER A 103 13.37 -22.57 18.32
C SER A 103 12.04 -23.33 18.26
N ASP A 104 11.67 -24.03 19.33
CA ASP A 104 10.62 -25.04 19.28
C ASP A 104 9.19 -24.47 19.37
N PHE A 105 9.05 -23.20 19.77
CA PHE A 105 7.73 -22.60 20.05
C PHE A 105 7.42 -21.32 19.27
N LYS A 106 8.43 -20.56 18.82
CA LYS A 106 8.20 -19.27 18.16
C LYS A 106 9.32 -18.93 17.19
N ARG A 107 8.97 -18.83 15.90
CA ARG A 107 9.80 -18.11 14.92
C ARG A 107 9.55 -16.62 15.05
N TYR A 108 10.63 -15.86 15.15
CA TYR A 108 10.62 -14.42 15.19
C TYR A 108 10.63 -13.81 13.79
N VAL A 109 11.22 -14.53 12.81
CA VAL A 109 11.20 -14.18 11.39
C VAL A 109 9.96 -14.82 10.74
N PRO A 110 8.94 -14.03 10.37
CA PRO A 110 7.65 -14.57 9.90
C PRO A 110 7.61 -14.88 8.39
N GLN A 111 8.76 -14.79 7.70
CA GLN A 111 8.89 -14.95 6.24
C GLN A 111 8.32 -16.28 5.72
N ARG A 112 7.97 -16.33 4.43
CA ARG A 112 7.46 -17.53 3.75
C ARG A 112 8.44 -18.69 3.86
N ARG A 113 7.88 -19.88 4.04
CA ARG A 113 8.61 -21.15 3.98
C ARG A 113 8.58 -21.69 2.56
N LEU A 114 9.50 -22.60 2.27
CA LEU A 114 9.49 -23.33 1.01
C LEU A 114 8.12 -24.00 0.80
N GLY A 115 7.50 -23.75 -0.35
CA GLY A 115 6.17 -24.26 -0.71
C GLY A 115 4.99 -23.39 -0.27
N GLU A 116 5.18 -22.38 0.58
CA GLU A 116 4.13 -21.40 0.87
C GLU A 116 4.03 -20.37 -0.28
N PRO A 117 2.83 -20.10 -0.83
CA PRO A 117 2.67 -19.20 -1.97
C PRO A 117 2.73 -17.72 -1.55
N LEU A 118 3.16 -16.86 -2.48
CA LEU A 118 3.12 -15.40 -2.31
C LEU A 118 1.69 -14.97 -1.97
N GLN A 119 1.53 -14.10 -0.99
CA GLN A 119 0.21 -13.51 -0.70
C GLN A 119 0.10 -12.16 -1.37
N VAL A 120 -0.84 -12.03 -2.29
CA VAL A 120 -1.12 -10.78 -3.01
C VAL A 120 -2.47 -10.26 -2.50
N ILE A 121 -2.43 -9.13 -1.79
CA ILE A 121 -3.57 -8.52 -1.13
C ILE A 121 -3.92 -7.23 -1.86
N SER A 122 -5.02 -7.22 -2.60
CA SER A 122 -5.53 -5.98 -3.20
C SER A 122 -6.49 -5.27 -2.26
N VAL A 123 -6.20 -4.00 -2.00
CA VAL A 123 -7.05 -3.10 -1.23
C VAL A 123 -7.92 -2.35 -2.21
N VAL A 124 -9.23 -2.60 -2.15
CA VAL A 124 -10.20 -2.10 -3.13
C VAL A 124 -11.34 -1.37 -2.46
N ASN A 125 -11.87 -0.38 -3.18
CA ASN A 125 -13.08 0.38 -2.86
C ASN A 125 -13.37 1.36 -4.00
N PHE A 126 -14.65 1.65 -4.18
CA PHE A 126 -15.22 2.25 -5.39
C PHE A 126 -15.71 3.67 -5.16
N LYS A 127 -15.31 4.25 -4.02
CA LYS A 127 -15.42 5.68 -3.72
C LYS A 127 -14.05 6.23 -3.34
N GLY A 128 -13.75 7.44 -3.82
CA GLY A 128 -12.62 8.24 -3.33
C GLY A 128 -12.75 8.51 -1.83
N GLY A 129 -11.63 8.62 -1.11
CA GLY A 129 -11.65 8.97 0.33
C GLY A 129 -12.15 7.87 1.29
N SER A 130 -12.22 6.63 0.81
CA SER A 130 -12.60 5.45 1.58
C SER A 130 -11.50 4.87 2.49
N GLY A 131 -10.29 5.41 2.40
CA GLY A 131 -9.14 4.96 3.19
C GLY A 131 -8.36 3.78 2.58
N LYS A 132 -8.48 3.51 1.27
CA LYS A 132 -7.70 2.47 0.56
C LYS A 132 -6.19 2.67 0.71
N THR A 133 -5.67 3.77 0.18
CA THR A 133 -4.25 4.15 0.21
C THR A 133 -3.71 4.17 1.63
N THR A 134 -4.46 4.78 2.57
CA THR A 134 -4.10 4.78 3.99
C THR A 134 -4.02 3.37 4.54
N THR A 135 -4.97 2.49 4.23
CA THR A 135 -4.97 1.09 4.67
C THR A 135 -3.81 0.33 4.04
N ALA A 136 -3.57 0.46 2.74
CA ALA A 136 -2.51 -0.21 2.01
C ALA A 136 -1.12 0.18 2.55
N ALA A 137 -0.85 1.49 2.69
CA ALA A 137 0.39 2.01 3.23
C ALA A 137 0.68 1.48 4.63
N HIS A 138 -0.29 1.61 5.54
CA HIS A 138 -0.12 1.19 6.92
C HIS A 138 -0.02 -0.34 7.07
N LEU A 139 -0.76 -1.11 6.27
CA LEU A 139 -0.65 -2.57 6.26
C LEU A 139 0.74 -3.00 5.79
N ALA A 140 1.25 -2.42 4.70
CA ALA A 140 2.56 -2.74 4.16
C ALA A 140 3.69 -2.40 5.15
N GLN A 141 3.62 -1.22 5.76
CA GLN A 141 4.58 -0.78 6.79
C GLN A 141 4.51 -1.66 8.04
N TYR A 142 3.31 -2.04 8.50
CA TYR A 142 3.16 -2.94 9.64
C TYR A 142 3.72 -4.33 9.36
N LEU A 143 3.47 -4.89 8.16
CA LEU A 143 4.04 -6.16 7.73
C LEU A 143 5.57 -6.12 7.74
N ALA A 144 6.17 -5.03 7.26
CA ALA A 144 7.62 -4.84 7.27
C ALA A 144 8.19 -4.68 8.70
N LEU A 145 7.57 -3.85 9.55
CA LEU A 145 7.96 -3.70 10.96
C LEU A 145 7.83 -5.01 11.75
N THR A 146 6.86 -5.86 11.37
CA THR A 146 6.70 -7.21 11.93
C THR A 146 7.63 -8.26 11.29
N GLY A 147 8.47 -7.88 10.32
CA GLY A 147 9.59 -8.68 9.79
C GLY A 147 9.30 -9.46 8.52
N HIS A 148 8.17 -9.21 7.85
CA HIS A 148 7.90 -9.77 6.52
C HIS A 148 8.69 -8.99 5.47
N ARG A 149 9.02 -9.64 4.35
CA ARG A 149 9.50 -8.99 3.13
C ARG A 149 8.29 -8.56 2.31
N VAL A 150 8.13 -7.28 2.10
CA VAL A 150 6.89 -6.71 1.55
C VAL A 150 7.19 -5.93 0.28
N LEU A 151 6.34 -6.13 -0.72
CA LEU A 151 6.26 -5.23 -1.87
C LEU A 151 4.91 -4.51 -1.80
N VAL A 152 4.91 -3.19 -1.87
CA VAL A 152 3.69 -2.41 -2.07
C VAL A 152 3.62 -1.95 -3.53
N ILE A 153 2.46 -2.07 -4.16
CA ILE A 153 2.25 -1.65 -5.55
C ILE A 153 1.19 -0.56 -5.52
N ASP A 154 1.55 0.61 -6.01
CA ASP A 154 0.60 1.67 -6.30
C ASP A 154 0.05 1.46 -7.71
N LEU A 155 -1.27 1.28 -7.82
CA LEU A 155 -1.95 1.08 -9.09
C LEU A 155 -2.87 2.27 -9.43
N ASP A 156 -2.96 3.26 -8.55
CA ASP A 156 -3.74 4.46 -8.82
C ASP A 156 -2.86 5.48 -9.57
N PRO A 157 -3.21 5.92 -10.79
CA PRO A 157 -2.43 6.93 -11.51
C PRO A 157 -2.21 8.24 -10.75
N GLN A 158 -3.06 8.54 -9.73
CA GLN A 158 -2.86 9.67 -8.81
C GLN A 158 -1.69 9.48 -7.84
N ALA A 159 -1.20 8.25 -7.75
CA ALA A 159 0.05 7.87 -7.12
C ALA A 159 0.22 8.35 -5.67
N SER A 160 -0.90 8.36 -4.93
CA SER A 160 -0.95 8.82 -3.54
C SER A 160 -0.13 7.93 -2.60
N LEU A 161 -0.07 6.62 -2.87
CA LEU A 161 0.74 5.68 -2.10
C LEU A 161 2.23 5.91 -2.37
N SER A 162 2.60 6.16 -3.63
CA SER A 162 3.96 6.52 -4.05
C SER A 162 4.44 7.78 -3.32
N ALA A 163 3.61 8.83 -3.31
CA ALA A 163 3.87 10.06 -2.58
C ALA A 163 4.05 9.84 -1.07
N LEU A 164 3.23 8.98 -0.45
CA LEU A 164 3.38 8.60 0.96
C LEU A 164 4.68 7.86 1.24
N HIS A 165 5.28 7.18 0.27
CA HIS A 165 6.59 6.53 0.43
C HIS A 165 7.78 7.39 0.00
N GLY A 166 7.54 8.69 -0.28
CA GLY A 166 8.59 9.64 -0.65
C GLY A 166 8.96 9.62 -2.13
N VAL A 167 8.21 8.88 -2.95
CA VAL A 167 8.36 8.87 -4.41
C VAL A 167 7.46 9.97 -4.98
N GLN A 168 7.97 10.85 -5.84
CA GLN A 168 7.19 11.95 -6.43
C GLN A 168 7.02 11.72 -7.94
N PRO A 169 5.98 11.00 -8.37
CA PRO A 169 5.80 10.59 -9.77
C PRO A 169 5.81 11.73 -10.78
N GLU A 170 5.16 12.85 -10.46
CA GLU A 170 5.09 14.05 -11.30
C GLU A 170 6.47 14.69 -11.52
N LEU A 171 7.41 14.47 -10.60
CA LEU A 171 8.67 15.21 -10.52
C LEU A 171 9.90 14.34 -10.77
N ASP A 172 9.82 13.04 -10.50
CA ASP A 172 10.97 12.12 -10.55
C ASP A 172 11.11 11.34 -11.87
N LYS A 173 10.14 11.46 -12.80
CA LYS A 173 10.07 10.64 -14.04
C LYS A 173 10.33 9.15 -13.76
N ASN A 174 9.80 8.66 -12.64
CA ASN A 174 10.03 7.28 -12.22
C ASN A 174 9.27 6.31 -13.13
N LEU A 175 9.91 5.16 -13.39
CA LEU A 175 9.23 4.01 -13.99
C LEU A 175 8.06 3.63 -13.10
N SER A 176 6.87 3.47 -13.68
CA SER A 176 5.71 2.95 -12.97
C SER A 176 5.45 1.48 -13.32
N LEU A 177 4.46 0.88 -12.66
CA LEU A 177 4.02 -0.47 -12.99
C LEU A 177 3.60 -0.60 -14.47
N TYR A 178 3.23 0.49 -15.16
CA TYR A 178 2.91 0.49 -16.58
C TYR A 178 4.04 -0.15 -17.42
N GLU A 179 5.30 0.12 -17.08
CA GLU A 179 6.46 -0.39 -17.83
C GLU A 179 6.57 -1.92 -17.79
N ALA A 180 6.04 -2.55 -16.75
CA ALA A 180 5.94 -4.01 -16.67
C ALA A 180 4.67 -4.55 -17.34
N LEU A 181 3.64 -3.70 -17.53
CA LEU A 181 2.30 -4.04 -18.02
C LEU A 181 2.04 -3.66 -19.49
N ARG A 182 2.88 -2.84 -20.12
CA ARG A 182 2.75 -2.41 -21.53
C ARG A 182 2.86 -3.57 -22.51
N TYR A 183 2.21 -3.44 -23.67
CA TYR A 183 2.06 -4.49 -24.69
C TYR A 183 3.12 -4.46 -25.81
N ASP A 184 3.98 -3.45 -25.83
CA ASP A 184 5.00 -3.30 -26.86
C ASP A 184 6.38 -3.83 -26.41
N GLU A 185 7.37 -3.63 -27.28
CA GLU A 185 8.75 -4.08 -27.11
C GLU A 185 9.54 -3.35 -26.02
N TYR A 186 9.03 -2.22 -25.51
CA TYR A 186 9.69 -1.45 -24.45
C TYR A 186 9.36 -1.96 -23.05
N ARG A 187 8.59 -3.06 -22.95
CA ARG A 187 8.27 -3.72 -21.67
C ARG A 187 9.55 -4.05 -20.88
N LYS A 188 9.60 -3.59 -19.64
CA LYS A 188 10.72 -3.82 -18.70
C LYS A 188 10.38 -4.89 -17.68
N SER A 189 11.42 -5.48 -17.07
CA SER A 189 11.22 -6.37 -15.93
C SER A 189 10.71 -5.56 -14.73
N ILE A 190 9.80 -6.13 -13.94
CA ILE A 190 9.34 -5.46 -12.71
C ILE A 190 10.51 -5.17 -11.75
N LYS A 191 11.60 -5.94 -11.83
CA LYS A 191 12.82 -5.77 -11.03
C LYS A 191 13.45 -4.38 -11.21
N GLU A 192 13.32 -3.80 -12.38
CA GLU A 192 13.87 -2.48 -12.73
C GLU A 192 12.97 -1.34 -12.22
N VAL A 193 11.68 -1.62 -12.05
CA VAL A 193 10.68 -0.67 -11.58
C VAL A 193 10.65 -0.58 -10.05
N ILE A 194 10.95 -1.69 -9.36
CA ILE A 194 10.95 -1.75 -7.89
C ILE A 194 11.99 -0.78 -7.30
N ARG A 195 11.54 -0.01 -6.30
CA ARG A 195 12.37 0.91 -5.53
C ARG A 195 12.34 0.59 -4.03
N PRO A 196 13.45 0.77 -3.30
CA PRO A 196 13.42 0.66 -1.85
C PRO A 196 12.65 1.82 -1.21
N THR A 197 12.07 1.59 -0.04
CA THR A 197 11.47 2.65 0.79
C THR A 197 12.34 2.97 2.01
N ASN A 198 11.91 3.93 2.82
CA ASN A 198 12.53 4.25 4.11
C ASN A 198 12.31 3.17 5.20
N PHE A 199 11.49 2.14 4.93
CA PHE A 199 11.27 1.00 5.81
C PHE A 199 12.11 -0.21 5.36
N PRO A 200 12.99 -0.76 6.22
CA PRO A 200 13.69 -2.00 5.93
C PRO A 200 12.70 -3.15 5.69
N GLY A 201 12.92 -3.90 4.60
CA GLY A 201 12.05 -5.00 4.20
C GLY A 201 10.77 -4.57 3.48
N LEU A 202 10.61 -3.28 3.14
CA LEU A 202 9.52 -2.77 2.32
C LEU A 202 10.07 -2.08 1.06
N ASP A 203 9.67 -2.61 -0.09
CA ASP A 203 9.91 -1.99 -1.39
C ASP A 203 8.59 -1.52 -2.00
N ILE A 204 8.66 -0.62 -2.97
CA ILE A 204 7.51 -0.06 -3.70
C ILE A 204 7.67 -0.22 -5.21
N VAL A 205 6.58 -0.57 -5.89
CA VAL A 205 6.38 -0.26 -7.31
C VAL A 205 5.52 1.00 -7.38
N PRO A 206 6.05 2.13 -7.85
CA PRO A 206 5.30 3.36 -7.87
C PRO A 206 4.30 3.41 -9.05
N ALA A 207 3.36 4.33 -8.93
CA ALA A 207 2.43 4.72 -9.97
C ALA A 207 2.85 6.06 -10.58
N ASN A 208 2.41 6.33 -11.81
CA ASN A 208 2.45 7.63 -12.44
C ASN A 208 1.22 7.75 -13.38
N LEU A 209 1.04 8.92 -14.01
CA LEU A 209 -0.10 9.14 -14.91
C LEU A 209 -0.11 8.19 -16.12
N GLU A 210 1.05 7.70 -16.58
CA GLU A 210 1.17 6.75 -17.71
C GLU A 210 0.44 5.43 -17.45
N LEU A 211 0.13 5.07 -16.20
CA LEU A 211 -0.73 3.92 -15.91
C LEU A 211 -2.12 4.03 -16.56
N GLN A 212 -2.59 5.23 -16.88
CA GLN A 212 -3.84 5.43 -17.63
C GLN A 212 -3.77 4.83 -19.04
N GLU A 213 -2.58 4.78 -19.66
CA GLU A 213 -2.41 4.17 -20.98
C GLU A 213 -2.78 2.69 -20.96
N TYR A 214 -2.54 1.98 -19.85
CA TYR A 214 -2.95 0.58 -19.72
C TYR A 214 -4.47 0.38 -19.84
N GLU A 215 -5.26 1.33 -19.35
CA GLU A 215 -6.73 1.30 -19.45
C GLU A 215 -7.21 1.50 -20.90
N TYR A 216 -6.44 2.23 -21.71
CA TYR A 216 -6.73 2.47 -23.12
C TYR A 216 -6.22 1.35 -24.04
N GLU A 217 -4.97 0.93 -23.85
CA GLU A 217 -4.30 -0.08 -24.67
C GLU A 217 -4.92 -1.47 -24.51
N THR A 218 -5.30 -1.84 -23.28
CA THR A 218 -5.81 -3.19 -22.99
C THR A 218 -7.05 -3.56 -23.80
N PRO A 219 -8.11 -2.73 -23.88
CA PRO A 219 -9.26 -3.02 -24.74
C PRO A 219 -8.90 -3.13 -26.23
N LEU A 220 -7.98 -2.29 -26.73
CA LEU A 220 -7.51 -2.36 -28.12
C LEU A 220 -6.77 -3.68 -28.37
N ALA A 221 -5.85 -4.06 -27.49
CA ALA A 221 -5.13 -5.32 -27.54
C ALA A 221 -6.09 -6.53 -27.45
N ALA A 222 -7.09 -6.48 -26.57
CA ALA A 222 -8.08 -7.54 -26.39
C ALA A 222 -9.01 -7.71 -27.60
N SER A 223 -9.31 -6.62 -28.32
CA SER A 223 -10.12 -6.63 -29.54
C SER A 223 -9.38 -7.21 -30.76
N ASN A 224 -8.04 -7.14 -30.75
CA ASN A 224 -7.22 -7.67 -31.81
C ASN A 224 -7.16 -9.21 -31.74
N ARG A 225 -7.95 -9.88 -32.59
CA ARG A 225 -8.02 -11.36 -32.65
C ARG A 225 -6.67 -12.05 -32.89
N ASN A 226 -5.69 -11.33 -33.43
CA ASN A 226 -4.35 -11.84 -33.72
C ASN A 226 -3.36 -11.65 -32.55
N SER A 227 -3.70 -10.95 -31.47
CA SER A 227 -2.88 -10.85 -30.27
C SER A 227 -3.40 -11.80 -29.17
N PRO A 228 -2.69 -12.91 -28.87
CA PRO A 228 -2.99 -13.73 -27.70
C PRO A 228 -2.82 -12.94 -26.39
N GLU A 229 -1.96 -11.93 -26.37
CA GLU A 229 -1.54 -11.18 -25.17
C GLU A 229 -2.65 -10.24 -24.66
N GLY A 230 -3.40 -9.59 -25.56
CA GLY A 230 -4.54 -8.76 -25.17
C GLY A 230 -5.65 -9.54 -24.48
N ARG A 231 -5.85 -10.81 -24.87
CA ARG A 231 -6.80 -11.72 -24.20
C ARG A 231 -6.30 -12.22 -22.84
N LEU A 232 -5.03 -12.02 -22.51
CA LEU A 232 -4.39 -12.47 -21.27
C LEU A 232 -4.08 -11.31 -20.33
N PHE A 233 -4.70 -10.14 -20.51
CA PHE A 233 -4.46 -8.95 -19.68
C PHE A 233 -4.55 -9.27 -18.18
N PHE A 234 -5.50 -10.11 -17.77
CA PHE A 234 -5.71 -10.56 -16.38
C PHE A 234 -4.54 -11.37 -15.78
N THR A 235 -3.58 -11.81 -16.59
CA THR A 235 -2.35 -12.49 -16.11
C THR A 235 -1.14 -11.58 -16.06
N ARG A 236 -1.23 -10.32 -16.50
CA ARG A 236 -0.04 -9.47 -16.63
C ARG A 236 0.62 -9.14 -15.29
N ILE A 237 -0.15 -8.74 -14.29
CA ILE A 237 0.40 -8.49 -12.94
C ILE A 237 0.96 -9.79 -12.33
N SER A 238 0.26 -10.92 -12.46
CA SER A 238 0.77 -12.19 -11.90
C SER A 238 2.04 -12.66 -12.60
N THR A 239 2.15 -12.46 -13.92
CA THR A 239 3.36 -12.74 -14.70
C THR A 239 4.51 -11.84 -14.26
N ALA A 240 4.29 -10.53 -14.13
CA ALA A 240 5.29 -9.61 -13.64
C ALA A 240 5.77 -9.99 -12.22
N LEU A 241 4.84 -10.29 -11.31
CA LEU A 241 5.15 -10.71 -9.94
C LEU A 241 5.92 -12.04 -9.89
N SER A 242 5.74 -12.94 -10.85
CA SER A 242 6.48 -14.21 -10.89
C SER A 242 8.00 -14.02 -11.04
N GLU A 243 8.44 -12.88 -11.61
CA GLU A 243 9.85 -12.54 -11.73
C GLU A 243 10.52 -12.27 -10.38
N VAL A 244 9.74 -11.98 -9.33
CA VAL A 244 10.18 -11.61 -7.98
C VAL A 244 9.49 -12.41 -6.86
N ASP A 245 8.89 -13.57 -7.18
CA ASP A 245 8.14 -14.39 -6.22
C ASP A 245 8.98 -14.79 -4.99
N ASP A 246 10.27 -15.04 -5.19
CA ASP A 246 11.21 -15.49 -4.17
C ASP A 246 11.67 -14.37 -3.21
N ARG A 247 11.56 -13.11 -3.65
CA ARG A 247 12.01 -11.93 -2.90
C ARG A 247 11.02 -11.47 -1.83
N TYR A 248 9.73 -11.73 -2.02
CA TYR A 248 8.67 -11.16 -1.18
C TYR A 248 7.80 -12.23 -0.52
N ASP A 249 7.30 -11.88 0.66
CA ASP A 249 6.34 -12.69 1.41
C ASP A 249 4.91 -12.27 1.12
N VAL A 250 4.70 -10.95 1.08
CA VAL A 250 3.38 -10.33 0.87
C VAL A 250 3.52 -9.18 -0.13
N VAL A 251 2.62 -9.12 -1.09
CA VAL A 251 2.40 -7.97 -1.96
C VAL A 251 1.11 -7.29 -1.53
N VAL A 252 1.13 -5.98 -1.33
CA VAL A 252 -0.06 -5.17 -1.05
C VAL A 252 -0.28 -4.25 -2.25
N ILE A 253 -1.45 -4.31 -2.89
CA ILE A 253 -1.78 -3.48 -4.05
C ILE A 253 -2.82 -2.44 -3.65
N ASP A 254 -2.49 -1.16 -3.78
CA ASP A 254 -3.46 -0.06 -3.67
C ASP A 254 -4.15 0.14 -5.02
N CYS A 255 -5.45 -0.13 -5.08
CA CYS A 255 -6.19 -0.08 -6.33
C CYS A 255 -6.88 1.27 -6.52
N PRO A 256 -7.02 1.74 -7.78
CA PRO A 256 -7.76 2.96 -8.08
C PRO A 256 -9.25 2.84 -7.70
N PRO A 257 -9.97 3.96 -7.54
CA PRO A 257 -11.39 3.94 -7.20
C PRO A 257 -12.29 3.43 -8.35
N GLN A 258 -11.78 3.31 -9.57
CA GLN A 258 -12.53 2.84 -10.73
C GLN A 258 -12.42 1.32 -10.91
N LEU A 259 -13.48 0.71 -11.45
CA LEU A 259 -13.50 -0.70 -11.85
C LEU A 259 -13.04 -0.86 -13.32
N GLY A 260 -11.82 -0.42 -13.60
CA GLY A 260 -11.15 -0.55 -14.90
C GLY A 260 -10.30 -1.82 -15.03
N TYR A 261 -9.59 -1.95 -16.15
CA TYR A 261 -8.66 -3.04 -16.46
C TYR A 261 -7.52 -3.16 -15.44
N LEU A 262 -7.04 -2.05 -14.85
CA LEU A 262 -6.06 -2.06 -13.77
C LEU A 262 -6.61 -2.84 -12.57
N THR A 263 -7.77 -2.43 -12.07
CA THR A 263 -8.43 -3.09 -10.93
C THR A 263 -8.74 -4.56 -11.22
N LEU A 264 -9.21 -4.88 -12.42
CA LEU A 264 -9.50 -6.27 -12.81
C LEU A 264 -8.23 -7.14 -12.89
N THR A 265 -7.15 -6.60 -13.44
CA THR A 265 -5.85 -7.29 -13.51
C THR A 265 -5.29 -7.52 -12.09
N SER A 266 -5.46 -6.54 -11.21
CA SER A 266 -5.07 -6.65 -9.80
C SER A 266 -5.87 -7.73 -9.06
N LEU A 267 -7.19 -7.76 -9.24
CA LEU A 267 -8.07 -8.74 -8.62
C LEU A 267 -7.82 -10.17 -9.09
N THR A 268 -7.42 -10.34 -10.35
CA THR A 268 -7.10 -11.65 -10.94
C THR A 268 -5.73 -12.16 -10.51
N ALA A 269 -4.77 -11.26 -10.25
CA ALA A 269 -3.49 -11.59 -9.63
C ALA A 269 -3.56 -11.80 -8.11
N SER A 270 -4.62 -11.30 -7.46
CA SER A 270 -4.79 -11.36 -6.00
C SER A 270 -5.00 -12.76 -5.47
N THR A 271 -4.32 -13.10 -4.37
CA THR A 271 -4.70 -14.24 -3.55
C THR A 271 -5.74 -13.86 -2.51
N SER A 272 -5.87 -12.57 -2.19
CA SER A 272 -6.81 -12.07 -1.18
C SER A 272 -7.24 -10.64 -1.48
N VAL A 273 -8.44 -10.28 -1.03
CA VAL A 273 -9.01 -8.94 -1.27
C VAL A 273 -9.48 -8.32 0.02
N LEU A 274 -9.09 -7.07 0.25
CA LEU A 274 -9.55 -6.25 1.36
C LEU A 274 -10.43 -5.12 0.82
N ILE A 275 -11.72 -5.15 1.14
CA ILE A 275 -12.69 -4.16 0.72
C ILE A 275 -12.85 -3.16 1.86
N THR A 276 -12.42 -1.91 1.67
CA THR A 276 -12.67 -0.88 2.70
C THR A 276 -14.13 -0.43 2.64
N VAL A 277 -14.70 0.00 3.76
CA VAL A 277 -16.09 0.48 3.85
C VAL A 277 -16.17 1.60 4.87
N HIS A 278 -16.62 2.77 4.45
CA HIS A 278 -16.97 3.84 5.38
C HIS A 278 -18.41 3.61 5.87
N PRO A 279 -18.69 3.63 7.19
CA PRO A 279 -19.98 3.21 7.73
C PRO A 279 -21.06 4.30 7.60
N GLN A 280 -21.31 4.79 6.38
CA GLN A 280 -22.41 5.68 6.05
C GLN A 280 -23.37 5.01 5.06
N MET A 281 -24.67 5.35 5.14
CA MET A 281 -25.70 4.73 4.29
C MET A 281 -25.39 4.83 2.79
N LEU A 282 -24.96 6.02 2.33
CA LEU A 282 -24.61 6.22 0.91
C LEU A 282 -23.45 5.32 0.46
N ASP A 283 -22.45 5.13 1.33
CA ASP A 283 -21.30 4.28 1.04
C ASP A 283 -21.70 2.80 0.97
N VAL A 284 -22.62 2.36 1.83
CA VAL A 284 -23.16 1.00 1.80
C VAL A 284 -24.01 0.75 0.55
N MET A 285 -24.80 1.73 0.13
CA MET A 285 -25.55 1.65 -1.15
C MET A 285 -24.61 1.54 -2.35
N SER A 286 -23.57 2.39 -2.41
CA SER A 286 -22.54 2.33 -3.46
C SER A 286 -21.80 0.99 -3.44
N MET A 287 -21.47 0.46 -2.25
CA MET A 287 -20.85 -0.86 -2.11
C MET A 287 -21.74 -1.98 -2.66
N SER A 288 -23.06 -1.94 -2.42
CA SER A 288 -23.98 -2.95 -2.93
C SER A 288 -23.97 -3.02 -4.47
N GLN A 289 -24.11 -1.86 -5.13
CA GLN A 289 -24.02 -1.77 -6.60
C GLN A 289 -22.68 -2.27 -7.12
N PHE A 290 -21.61 -1.88 -6.42
CA PHE A 290 -20.28 -2.33 -6.76
C PHE A 290 -20.13 -3.86 -6.69
N LEU A 291 -20.59 -4.50 -5.62
CA LEU A 291 -20.47 -5.95 -5.46
C LEU A 291 -21.22 -6.70 -6.56
N LEU A 292 -22.37 -6.17 -7.01
CA LEU A 292 -23.11 -6.70 -8.15
C LEU A 292 -22.30 -6.57 -9.45
N MET A 293 -21.72 -5.39 -9.72
CA MET A 293 -20.88 -5.17 -10.89
C MET A 293 -19.65 -6.08 -10.89
N LEU A 294 -18.91 -6.13 -9.77
CA LEU A 294 -17.77 -7.00 -9.61
C LEU A 294 -18.15 -8.47 -9.82
N GLY A 295 -19.26 -8.90 -9.23
CA GLY A 295 -19.78 -10.25 -9.41
C GLY A 295 -20.04 -10.58 -10.89
N GLY A 296 -20.67 -9.67 -11.62
CA GLY A 296 -20.91 -9.81 -13.06
C GLY A 296 -19.62 -9.90 -13.88
N ILE A 297 -18.68 -8.97 -13.65
CA ILE A 297 -17.41 -8.97 -14.39
C ILE A 297 -16.58 -10.23 -14.09
N LEU A 298 -16.50 -10.65 -12.82
CA LEU A 298 -15.80 -11.87 -12.46
C LEU A 298 -16.42 -13.13 -13.08
N GLN A 299 -17.74 -13.14 -13.30
CA GLN A 299 -18.40 -14.22 -14.05
C GLN A 299 -17.98 -14.20 -15.52
N SER A 300 -17.97 -13.04 -16.18
CA SER A 300 -17.52 -12.92 -17.57
C SER A 300 -16.04 -13.27 -17.75
N ILE A 301 -15.17 -12.88 -16.81
CA ILE A 301 -13.75 -13.26 -16.81
C ILE A 301 -13.59 -14.77 -16.65
N LYS A 302 -14.43 -15.41 -15.83
CA LYS A 302 -14.45 -16.86 -15.66
C LYS A 302 -14.86 -17.58 -16.94
N GLU A 303 -15.82 -17.06 -17.69
CA GLU A 303 -16.22 -17.57 -19.01
C GLU A 303 -15.09 -17.43 -20.04
N ALA A 304 -14.30 -16.36 -19.95
CA ALA A 304 -13.10 -16.14 -20.76
C ALA A 304 -11.90 -17.03 -20.35
N GLY A 305 -12.04 -17.87 -19.32
CA GLY A 305 -11.03 -18.84 -18.91
C GLY A 305 -10.14 -18.42 -17.74
N ALA A 306 -10.34 -17.25 -17.13
CA ALA A 306 -9.59 -16.83 -15.95
C ALA A 306 -10.36 -17.15 -14.65
N THR A 307 -9.76 -17.94 -13.76
CA THR A 307 -10.37 -18.22 -12.45
C THR A 307 -9.73 -17.39 -11.35
N VAL A 308 -10.49 -16.48 -10.76
CA VAL A 308 -10.07 -15.78 -9.53
C VAL A 308 -10.26 -16.72 -8.33
N ARG A 309 -9.15 -17.14 -7.71
CA ARG A 309 -9.17 -18.05 -6.55
C ARG A 309 -8.65 -17.33 -5.31
N LEU A 310 -9.55 -16.62 -4.64
CA LEU A 310 -9.22 -15.95 -3.39
C LEU A 310 -9.14 -16.96 -2.23
N LYS A 311 -8.04 -16.91 -1.47
CA LYS A 311 -7.88 -17.59 -0.18
C LYS A 311 -8.84 -17.00 0.85
N TRP A 312 -8.96 -15.68 0.86
CA TRP A 312 -9.94 -14.96 1.64
C TRP A 312 -10.28 -13.61 1.01
N PHE A 313 -11.44 -13.07 1.39
CA PHE A 313 -11.73 -11.67 1.22
C PHE A 313 -12.40 -11.16 2.49
N ARG A 314 -12.17 -9.89 2.83
CA ARG A 314 -12.72 -9.26 4.03
C ARG A 314 -13.15 -7.82 3.77
N TYR A 315 -14.16 -7.40 4.51
CA TYR A 315 -14.56 -6.00 4.62
C TYR A 315 -13.91 -5.38 5.85
N LEU A 316 -13.32 -4.20 5.67
CA LEU A 316 -12.73 -3.40 6.72
C LEU A 316 -13.53 -2.11 6.87
N VAL A 317 -14.09 -1.88 8.05
CA VAL A 317 -14.69 -0.58 8.37
C VAL A 317 -13.57 0.43 8.58
N THR A 318 -13.62 1.53 7.83
CA THR A 318 -12.65 2.63 7.90
C THR A 318 -13.31 3.92 8.38
N ARG A 319 -12.49 4.81 8.94
CA ARG A 319 -12.91 6.13 9.47
C ARG A 319 -14.09 6.02 10.45
N TYR A 320 -14.12 4.96 11.25
CA TYR A 320 -15.20 4.69 12.19
C TYR A 320 -15.11 5.60 13.43
N GLU A 321 -16.24 6.17 13.83
CA GLU A 321 -16.38 6.93 15.07
C GLU A 321 -17.40 6.22 15.99
N PRO A 322 -16.96 5.49 17.03
CA PRO A 322 -17.86 4.69 17.87
C PRO A 322 -18.92 5.51 18.62
N THR A 323 -18.66 6.79 18.85
CA THR A 323 -19.59 7.73 19.49
C THR A 323 -20.67 8.25 18.53
N ASP A 324 -20.49 8.06 17.22
CA ASP A 324 -21.48 8.38 16.20
C ASP A 324 -22.52 7.26 16.13
N GLY A 325 -23.70 7.52 16.72
CA GLY A 325 -24.81 6.56 16.80
C GLY A 325 -25.22 5.99 15.43
N PRO A 326 -25.48 6.84 14.41
CA PRO A 326 -25.70 6.38 13.04
C PRO A 326 -24.62 5.44 12.49
N GLN A 327 -23.33 5.75 12.68
CA GLN A 327 -22.26 4.85 12.24
C GLN A 327 -22.27 3.52 13.00
N ALA A 328 -22.48 3.56 14.32
CA ALA A 328 -22.55 2.35 15.15
C ALA A 328 -23.69 1.42 14.71
N GLN A 329 -24.86 1.98 14.40
CA GLN A 329 -25.99 1.22 13.84
C GLN A 329 -25.62 0.61 12.48
N MET A 330 -24.94 1.37 11.62
CA MET A 330 -24.50 0.88 10.31
C MET A 330 -23.49 -0.26 10.40
N VAL A 331 -22.51 -0.15 11.30
CA VAL A 331 -21.54 -1.22 11.57
C VAL A 331 -22.26 -2.48 12.06
N GLY A 332 -23.22 -2.34 12.98
CA GLY A 332 -24.03 -3.46 13.45
C GLY A 332 -24.81 -4.13 12.31
N PHE A 333 -25.40 -3.34 11.41
CA PHE A 333 -26.07 -3.84 10.21
C PHE A 333 -25.12 -4.62 9.28
N LEU A 334 -23.95 -4.05 8.96
CA LEU A 334 -22.94 -4.71 8.13
C LEU A 334 -22.40 -6.00 8.77
N GLN A 335 -22.20 -6.02 10.09
CA GLN A 335 -21.79 -7.21 10.83
C GLN A 335 -22.85 -8.31 10.78
N ALA A 336 -24.13 -7.97 10.89
CA ALA A 336 -25.22 -8.92 10.75
C ALA A 336 -25.28 -9.53 9.33
N LEU A 337 -25.09 -8.71 8.30
CA LEU A 337 -25.11 -9.14 6.90
C LEU A 337 -23.89 -9.98 6.50
N PHE A 338 -22.70 -9.50 6.82
CA PHE A 338 -21.45 -10.03 6.27
C PHE A 338 -20.65 -10.89 7.26
N ASN A 339 -21.04 -10.95 8.54
CA ASN A 339 -20.50 -11.79 9.62
C ASN A 339 -19.07 -12.32 9.40
N LYS A 340 -18.90 -13.51 8.82
CA LYS A 340 -17.60 -14.18 8.61
C LYS A 340 -16.63 -13.44 7.67
N ARG A 341 -17.13 -12.46 6.91
CA ARG A 341 -16.40 -11.64 5.95
C ARG A 341 -16.05 -10.27 6.49
N MET A 342 -16.57 -9.83 7.63
CA MET A 342 -16.10 -8.59 8.28
C MET A 342 -14.83 -8.86 9.06
N LEU A 343 -13.89 -7.89 9.08
CA LEU A 343 -12.87 -7.86 10.12
C LEU A 343 -13.51 -7.52 11.47
N LYS A 344 -12.95 -8.08 12.54
CA LYS A 344 -13.39 -7.84 13.91
C LYS A 344 -13.00 -6.46 14.39
N ASN A 345 -11.82 -5.99 13.99
CA ASN A 345 -11.33 -4.66 14.32
C ASN A 345 -11.71 -3.65 13.22
N GLN A 346 -11.86 -2.38 13.61
CA GLN A 346 -12.18 -1.27 12.71
C GLN A 346 -11.05 -0.23 12.74
N MET A 347 -10.82 0.45 11.62
CA MET A 347 -9.94 1.62 11.58
C MET A 347 -10.71 2.86 12.04
N LEU A 348 -10.28 3.43 13.16
CA LEU A 348 -10.92 4.60 13.74
C LEU A 348 -10.63 5.88 12.94
N LYS A 349 -11.60 6.80 12.95
CA LYS A 349 -11.38 8.18 12.51
C LYS A 349 -10.46 8.88 13.52
N SER A 350 -9.36 9.45 13.03
CA SER A 350 -8.42 10.18 13.87
C SER A 350 -7.81 11.34 13.10
N THR A 351 -7.74 12.51 13.76
CA THR A 351 -7.03 13.68 13.22
C THR A 351 -5.55 13.38 13.04
N ALA A 352 -4.93 12.56 13.91
CA ALA A 352 -3.52 12.20 13.76
C ALA A 352 -3.23 11.49 12.41
N VAL A 353 -4.15 10.67 11.91
CA VAL A 353 -4.01 10.02 10.59
C VAL A 353 -4.12 11.07 9.47
N SER A 354 -5.09 11.98 9.58
CA SER A 354 -5.28 13.07 8.60
C SER A 354 -4.09 14.02 8.56
N ASP A 355 -3.62 14.46 9.72
CA ASP A 355 -2.53 15.41 9.88
C ASP A 355 -1.20 14.83 9.38
N ALA A 356 -0.91 13.57 9.69
CA ALA A 356 0.24 12.85 9.13
C ALA A 356 0.14 12.76 7.59
N GLY A 357 -1.06 12.49 7.05
CA GLY A 357 -1.29 12.42 5.61
C GLY A 357 -1.02 13.75 4.89
N ILE A 358 -1.30 14.89 5.52
CA ILE A 358 -1.02 16.23 4.96
C ILE A 358 0.48 16.41 4.73
N THR A 359 1.33 15.90 5.63
CA THR A 359 2.79 15.95 5.49
C THR A 359 3.37 14.77 4.70
N LYS A 360 2.53 13.99 3.99
CA LYS A 360 2.90 12.77 3.26
C LYS A 360 3.59 11.74 4.15
N GLN A 361 3.16 11.62 5.41
CA GLN A 361 3.68 10.66 6.39
C GLN A 361 2.57 9.73 6.90
N THR A 362 2.97 8.59 7.43
CA THR A 362 2.06 7.68 8.16
C THR A 362 2.25 7.78 9.66
N LEU A 363 1.35 7.16 10.44
CA LEU A 363 1.49 7.13 11.90
C LEU A 363 2.75 6.41 12.39
N TYR A 364 3.35 5.54 11.56
CA TYR A 364 4.60 4.87 11.87
C TYR A 364 5.82 5.79 11.69
N GLU A 365 5.69 6.86 10.91
CA GLU A 365 6.79 7.77 10.58
C GLU A 365 6.82 9.02 11.46
N VAL A 366 5.66 9.52 11.86
CA VAL A 366 5.56 10.76 12.65
C VAL A 366 6.00 10.58 14.10
N GLU A 367 6.58 11.64 14.67
CA GLU A 367 6.98 11.65 16.08
C GLU A 367 5.77 11.83 17.00
N LYS A 368 5.70 11.04 18.07
CA LYS A 368 4.56 11.06 19.01
C LYS A 368 4.33 12.43 19.65
N SER A 369 5.38 13.22 19.79
CA SER A 369 5.32 14.57 20.37
C SER A 369 4.58 15.59 19.51
N GLN A 370 4.35 15.28 18.22
CA GLN A 370 3.61 16.16 17.31
C GLN A 370 2.10 16.13 17.55
N PHE A 371 1.59 15.20 18.37
CA PHE A 371 0.16 14.97 18.57
C PHE A 371 -0.22 14.95 20.04
N THR A 372 -1.51 15.16 20.30
CA THR A 372 -2.10 14.81 21.59
C THR A 372 -1.94 13.31 21.82
N ARG A 373 -1.33 12.95 22.95
CA ARG A 373 -0.99 11.57 23.31
C ARG A 373 -2.14 10.59 23.14
N THR A 374 -3.32 10.92 23.67
CA THR A 374 -4.52 10.06 23.61
C THR A 374 -5.02 9.85 22.18
N THR A 375 -4.99 10.89 21.35
CA THR A 375 -5.38 10.81 19.93
C THR A 375 -4.46 9.89 19.15
N TYR A 376 -3.14 10.02 19.36
CA TYR A 376 -2.15 9.15 18.71
C TYR A 376 -2.28 7.70 19.19
N GLU A 377 -2.33 7.48 20.51
CA GLU A 377 -2.42 6.13 21.10
C GLU A 377 -3.67 5.39 20.61
N ARG A 378 -4.84 6.05 20.61
CA ARG A 378 -6.08 5.47 20.10
C ARG A 378 -5.99 5.10 18.61
N ALA A 379 -5.35 5.95 17.82
CA ALA A 379 -5.23 5.75 16.38
C ALA A 379 -4.28 4.60 16.05
N ILE A 380 -3.10 4.56 16.66
CA ILE A 380 -2.11 3.51 16.42
C ILE A 380 -2.58 2.16 16.96
N GLU A 381 -3.29 2.12 18.08
CA GLU A 381 -3.85 0.88 18.65
C GLU A 381 -4.90 0.26 17.72
N SER A 382 -5.88 1.04 17.26
CA SER A 382 -6.87 0.61 16.28
C SER A 382 -6.22 0.08 15.00
N LEU A 383 -5.20 0.80 14.52
CA LEU A 383 -4.50 0.47 13.29
C LEU A 383 -3.66 -0.82 13.42
N ASN A 384 -2.91 -0.96 14.52
CA ASN A 384 -2.16 -2.18 14.82
C ASN A 384 -3.10 -3.38 15.00
N ALA A 385 -4.26 -3.20 15.64
CA ALA A 385 -5.24 -4.27 15.84
C ALA A 385 -5.81 -4.79 14.50
N VAL A 386 -6.17 -3.88 13.58
CA VAL A 386 -6.60 -4.24 12.22
C VAL A 386 -5.49 -4.95 11.45
N ASN A 387 -4.28 -4.40 11.45
CA ASN A 387 -3.18 -4.97 10.70
C ASN A 387 -2.75 -6.34 11.27
N ALA A 388 -2.74 -6.51 12.58
CA ALA A 388 -2.49 -7.81 13.23
C ALA A 388 -3.53 -8.86 12.84
N GLU A 389 -4.81 -8.48 12.73
CA GLU A 389 -5.86 -9.37 12.26
C GLU A 389 -5.63 -9.80 10.80
N ILE A 390 -5.21 -8.88 9.93
CA ILE A 390 -4.87 -9.18 8.53
C ILE A 390 -3.64 -10.11 8.45
N VAL A 391 -2.60 -9.86 9.24
CA VAL A 391 -1.43 -10.74 9.34
C VAL A 391 -1.83 -12.17 9.74
N SER A 392 -2.77 -12.31 10.68
CA SER A 392 -3.31 -13.63 11.04
C SER A 392 -3.99 -14.32 9.86
N LEU A 393 -4.69 -13.59 8.99
CA LEU A 393 -5.30 -14.15 7.77
C LEU A 393 -4.26 -14.57 6.74
N VAL A 394 -3.18 -13.80 6.57
CA VAL A 394 -2.02 -14.16 5.73
C VAL A 394 -1.41 -15.47 6.22
N HIS A 395 -1.15 -15.59 7.52
CA HIS A 395 -0.56 -16.80 8.10
C HIS A 395 -1.50 -18.01 7.98
N LYS A 396 -2.80 -17.82 8.16
CA LYS A 396 -3.80 -18.87 7.91
C LYS A 396 -3.86 -19.31 6.44
N ALA A 397 -3.67 -18.40 5.50
CA ALA A 397 -3.60 -18.73 4.07
C ALA A 397 -2.40 -19.62 3.73
N TRP A 398 -1.31 -19.52 4.51
CA TRP A 398 -0.17 -20.44 4.49
C TRP A 398 -0.38 -21.74 5.29
N GLY A 399 -1.55 -21.93 5.92
CA GLY A 399 -1.84 -23.10 6.74
C GLY A 399 -1.20 -23.07 8.13
N ARG A 400 -0.72 -21.90 8.57
CA ARG A 400 -0.19 -21.69 9.93
C ARG A 400 -1.35 -21.47 10.92
N ARG A 401 -1.15 -21.85 12.18
CA ARG A 401 -2.14 -21.71 13.26
C ARG A 401 -2.13 -20.32 13.88
#